data_AF-A0AAN4KMY6-F1
#
_entry.id   AF-A0AAN4KMY6-F1
#
_cell.length_a   1.000
_cell.length_b   1.000
_cell.length_c   1.000
_cell.angle_alpha   90.00
_cell.angle_beta   90.00
_cell.angle_gamma   90.00
#
_symmetry.space_group_name_H-M   'P 1'
#
loop_
_entity.id
_entity.type
_entity.pdbx_description
1 polymer ?
#
loop_
_entity_poly.entity_id
_entity_poly.type
_entity_poly.pdbx_seq_one_letter_code
_entity_poly.pdbx_strand_id
1 'polypeptide(L)'
;MTLLSYTDQPYKDLPECFTGWMVRQYPGSGEVFEPSTVQDKVDITADTQISIPVILDLKERKLIWTDLSLTRDLTYDNTIEANQKGMILVGKALTNLVKPNLYDLFRLHIEARGELVQEIEEAESIFSLDKGITPFDIEKIISDFIADPQG
;
A
#
# COMPACT_ATOMS: atom_id res chain seq x y z
N MET A 1 10.45 4.95 4.61
CA MET A 1 11.05 4.20 5.73
C MET A 1 11.62 2.92 5.16
N THR A 2 12.87 2.58 5.44
CA THR A 2 13.52 1.37 4.92
C THR A 2 13.93 0.48 6.10
N LEU A 3 13.52 -0.77 6.08
CA LEU A 3 13.86 -1.80 7.06
C LEU A 3 14.95 -2.70 6.47
N LEU A 4 15.98 -2.99 7.26
CA LEU A 4 17.11 -3.84 6.89
C LEU A 4 17.31 -4.95 7.94
N SER A 5 17.33 -6.20 7.48
CA SER A 5 17.71 -7.35 8.30
C SER A 5 19.24 -7.49 8.31
N TYR A 6 19.85 -7.31 9.48
CA TYR A 6 21.32 -7.43 9.66
C TYR A 6 21.77 -8.83 10.06
N THR A 7 20.84 -9.73 10.35
CA THR A 7 21.08 -11.15 10.64
C THR A 7 20.96 -12.02 9.40
N ASP A 8 20.75 -11.41 8.23
CA ASP A 8 20.58 -12.06 6.93
C ASP A 8 19.43 -13.08 6.85
N GLN A 9 18.51 -13.08 7.80
CA GLN A 9 17.25 -13.84 7.70
C GLN A 9 16.18 -13.01 6.99
N PRO A 10 15.36 -13.61 6.09
CA PRO A 10 14.20 -12.93 5.54
C PRO A 10 13.16 -12.67 6.63
N TYR A 11 12.34 -11.63 6.45
CA TYR A 11 11.37 -11.24 7.47
C TYR A 11 10.32 -12.32 7.77
N LYS A 12 9.93 -13.13 6.77
CA LYS A 12 8.99 -14.25 6.96
C LYS A 12 9.46 -15.31 7.97
N ASP A 13 10.77 -15.43 8.20
CA ASP A 13 11.36 -16.44 9.08
C ASP A 13 11.45 -15.94 10.54
N LEU A 14 11.13 -14.66 10.78
CA LEU A 14 11.05 -14.10 12.11
C LEU A 14 9.73 -14.50 12.78
N PRO A 15 9.75 -14.95 14.04
CA PRO A 15 8.53 -15.41 14.72
C PRO A 15 7.50 -14.27 14.90
N GLU A 16 7.96 -13.05 15.17
CA GLU A 16 7.12 -11.85 15.21
C GLU A 16 7.91 -10.68 14.60
N CYS A 17 7.45 -10.16 13.46
CA CYS A 17 8.07 -9.00 12.80
C CYS A 17 7.01 -7.99 12.40
N PHE A 18 7.15 -6.77 12.91
CA PHE A 18 6.21 -5.70 12.69
C PHE A 18 6.90 -4.35 12.63
N THR A 19 6.25 -3.42 11.95
CA THR A 19 6.66 -2.02 11.91
C THR A 19 5.47 -1.13 12.21
N GLY A 20 5.74 0.05 12.75
CA GLY A 20 4.71 1.03 13.06
C GLY A 20 5.32 2.39 13.34
N TRP A 21 4.46 3.35 13.61
CA TRP A 21 4.90 4.67 14.07
C TRP A 21 4.11 5.12 15.29
N MET A 22 4.76 5.98 16.07
CA MET A 22 4.17 6.69 17.19
C MET A 22 4.45 8.18 16.99
N VAL A 23 3.46 9.03 17.26
CA VAL A 23 3.67 10.47 17.27
C VAL A 23 4.04 10.88 18.69
N ARG A 24 5.15 11.61 18.84
CA ARG A 24 5.56 12.18 20.13
C ARG A 24 5.28 13.67 20.17
N GLN A 25 4.76 14.14 21.30
CA GLN A 25 4.51 15.56 21.54
C GLN A 25 5.82 16.35 21.65
N TYR A 26 6.83 15.76 22.29
CA TYR A 26 8.14 16.38 22.52
C TYR A 26 9.26 15.52 21.92
N PRO A 27 9.59 15.68 20.64
CA PRO A 27 10.71 14.96 20.02
C PRO A 27 12.03 15.20 20.79
N GLY A 28 12.80 14.13 21.03
CA GLY A 28 14.08 14.22 21.74
C GLY A 28 13.99 14.36 23.26
N SER A 29 12.80 14.26 23.85
CA SER A 29 12.57 14.32 25.31
C SER A 29 13.23 13.18 26.10
N GLY A 30 13.54 12.06 25.44
CA GLY A 30 14.00 10.85 26.10
C GLY A 30 12.90 10.09 26.85
N GLU A 31 11.62 10.42 26.61
CA GLU A 31 10.48 9.67 27.16
C GLU A 31 10.60 8.17 26.84
N VAL A 32 10.24 7.33 27.80
CA VAL A 32 10.24 5.87 27.63
C VAL A 32 9.26 5.49 26.51
N PHE A 33 9.60 4.45 25.74
CA PHE A 33 8.69 3.90 24.74
C PHE A 33 7.42 3.36 25.41
N GLU A 34 6.27 3.81 24.96
CA GLU A 34 4.95 3.39 25.46
C GLU A 34 4.20 2.64 24.34
N PRO A 35 4.15 1.29 24.37
CA PRO A 35 3.55 0.48 23.31
C PRO A 35 2.11 0.85 23.00
N SER A 36 1.33 1.31 23.98
CA SER A 36 -0.08 1.70 23.80
C SER A 36 -0.27 2.96 22.94
N THR A 37 0.81 3.70 22.65
CA THR A 37 0.79 4.93 21.84
C THR A 37 1.21 4.73 20.39
N VAL A 38 1.52 3.50 19.98
CA VAL A 38 1.71 3.15 18.57
C VAL A 38 0.38 3.36 17.84
N GLN A 39 0.38 4.20 16.80
CA GLN A 39 -0.85 4.56 16.09
C GLN A 39 -1.27 3.45 15.13
N ASP A 40 -0.34 2.99 14.31
CA ASP A 40 -0.55 1.90 13.38
C ASP A 40 0.62 0.93 13.45
N LYS A 41 0.28 -0.35 13.32
CA LYS A 41 1.20 -1.49 13.31
C LYS A 41 0.84 -2.38 12.13
N VAL A 42 1.84 -2.77 11.34
CA VAL A 42 1.68 -3.69 10.22
C VAL A 42 2.69 -4.82 10.34
N ASP A 43 2.24 -6.04 10.07
CA ASP A 43 3.08 -7.23 10.06
C ASP A 43 3.97 -7.25 8.82
N ILE A 44 5.22 -7.68 9.00
CA ILE A 44 6.20 -7.77 7.93
C ILE A 44 6.49 -9.24 7.67
N THR A 45 5.88 -9.77 6.61
CA THR A 45 5.96 -11.19 6.23
C THR A 45 6.75 -11.40 4.93
N ALA A 46 7.58 -10.44 4.56
CA ALA A 46 8.31 -10.46 3.30
C ALA A 46 9.36 -11.59 3.25
N ASP A 47 9.45 -12.29 2.11
CA ASP A 47 10.52 -13.26 1.82
C ASP A 47 11.82 -12.57 1.37
N THR A 48 12.16 -11.47 2.02
CA THR A 48 13.34 -10.66 1.72
C THR A 48 13.93 -10.08 3.00
N GLN A 49 15.14 -9.53 2.89
CA GLN A 49 15.86 -8.88 3.99
C GLN A 49 15.70 -7.35 3.98
N ILE A 50 15.06 -6.80 2.94
CA ILE A 50 14.85 -5.35 2.77
C ILE A 50 13.37 -5.10 2.49
N SER A 51 12.77 -4.23 3.28
CA SER A 51 11.37 -3.83 3.11
C SER A 51 11.24 -2.31 3.18
N ILE A 52 10.40 -1.75 2.33
CA ILE A 52 9.96 -0.36 2.37
C ILE A 52 8.45 -0.44 2.62
N PRO A 53 7.99 -0.35 3.88
CA PRO A 53 6.58 -0.57 4.20
C PRO A 53 5.73 0.69 3.99
N VAL A 54 6.31 1.86 4.27
CA VAL A 54 5.61 3.14 4.20
C VAL A 54 6.52 4.27 3.73
N ILE A 55 5.97 5.17 2.92
CA ILE A 55 6.52 6.49 2.62
C ILE A 55 5.79 7.53 3.46
N LEU A 56 6.55 8.33 4.20
CA LEU A 56 6.06 9.46 4.98
C LEU A 56 6.16 10.73 4.11
N ASP A 57 5.04 11.19 3.56
CA ASP A 57 4.99 12.48 2.87
C ASP A 57 4.69 13.58 3.89
N LEU A 58 5.75 14.27 4.33
CA LEU A 58 5.66 15.35 5.31
C LEU A 58 5.04 16.63 4.74
N LYS A 59 5.04 16.81 3.42
CA LYS A 59 4.49 18.00 2.78
C LYS A 59 2.97 17.90 2.73
N GLU A 60 2.46 16.80 2.19
CA GLU A 60 1.02 16.57 2.05
C GLU A 60 0.41 15.93 3.32
N ARG A 61 1.25 15.60 4.31
CA ARG A 61 0.88 14.92 5.57
C ARG A 61 0.17 13.59 5.31
N LYS A 62 0.75 12.78 4.41
CA LYS A 62 0.21 11.49 4.01
C LYS A 62 1.14 10.35 4.40
N LEU A 63 0.52 9.22 4.72
CA LEU A 63 1.14 7.93 4.89
C LEU A 63 0.80 7.10 3.66
N ILE A 64 1.80 6.73 2.88
CA ILE A 64 1.60 5.93 1.68
C ILE A 64 2.14 4.53 1.98
N TRP A 65 1.23 3.57 2.12
CA TRP A 65 1.58 2.15 2.23
C TRP A 65 2.11 1.64 0.89
N THR A 66 3.30 1.06 0.92
CA THR A 66 4.04 0.74 -0.31
C THR A 66 4.14 -0.74 -0.59
N ASP A 67 3.98 -1.60 0.42
CA ASP A 67 4.07 -3.07 0.31
C ASP A 67 5.23 -3.54 -0.59
N LEU A 68 6.39 -2.88 -0.44
CA LEU A 68 7.54 -3.10 -1.31
C LEU A 68 8.60 -3.87 -0.55
N SER A 69 9.04 -4.97 -1.14
CA SER A 69 10.13 -5.80 -0.65
C SER A 69 11.20 -5.89 -1.72
N LEU A 70 12.45 -5.64 -1.35
CA LEU A 70 13.58 -5.67 -2.28
C LEU A 70 14.43 -6.89 -1.99
N THR A 71 14.81 -7.63 -3.05
CA THR A 71 15.84 -8.65 -2.94
C THR A 71 17.17 -7.95 -2.64
N ARG A 72 17.92 -8.50 -1.66
CA ARG A 72 19.23 -7.96 -1.31
C ARG A 72 20.21 -8.32 -2.42
N ASP A 73 20.55 -7.34 -3.25
CA ASP A 73 21.76 -7.41 -4.05
C ASP A 73 22.96 -7.09 -3.14
N LEU A 74 24.10 -7.76 -3.32
CA LEU A 74 25.34 -7.51 -2.57
C LEU A 74 25.86 -6.06 -2.74
N THR A 75 25.30 -5.33 -3.71
CA THR A 75 25.55 -3.91 -4.00
C THR A 75 24.56 -2.94 -3.34
N TYR A 76 23.60 -3.43 -2.55
CA TYR A 76 22.62 -2.57 -1.89
C TYR A 76 23.25 -1.82 -0.71
N ASP A 77 23.62 -0.57 -0.94
CA ASP A 77 24.05 0.32 0.13
C ASP A 77 22.86 0.73 1.00
N ASN A 78 23.06 0.66 2.31
CA ASN A 78 22.05 1.04 3.30
C ASN A 78 21.96 2.56 3.53
N THR A 79 22.88 3.33 2.96
CA THR A 79 22.88 4.80 3.06
C THR A 79 22.04 5.41 1.95
N ILE A 80 21.36 6.51 2.28
CA ILE A 80 20.54 7.24 1.32
C ILE A 80 21.43 7.82 0.21
N GLU A 81 22.63 8.28 0.57
CA GLU A 81 23.60 8.89 -0.32
C GLU A 81 24.04 7.93 -1.42
N ALA A 82 24.36 6.68 -1.07
CA ALA A 82 24.82 5.70 -2.03
C ALA A 82 23.66 5.06 -2.83
N ASN A 83 22.46 4.95 -2.24
CA ASN A 83 21.28 4.41 -2.91
C ASN A 83 20.26 5.49 -3.37
N GLN A 84 20.73 6.72 -3.60
CA GLN A 84 19.85 7.85 -3.87
C GLN A 84 18.99 7.64 -5.13
N LYS A 85 19.58 7.08 -6.19
CA LYS A 85 18.87 6.85 -7.46
C LYS A 85 17.75 5.83 -7.32
N GLY A 86 18.01 4.70 -6.64
CA GLY A 86 17.01 3.67 -6.39
C GLY A 86 15.87 4.20 -5.53
N MET A 87 16.19 4.91 -4.46
CA MET A 87 15.19 5.52 -3.57
C MET A 87 14.34 6.59 -4.27
N ILE A 88 14.92 7.41 -5.15
CA ILE A 88 14.17 8.38 -5.95
C ILE A 88 13.23 7.68 -6.93
N LEU A 89 13.67 6.61 -7.58
CA LEU A 89 12.84 5.86 -8.52
C LEU A 89 11.65 5.22 -7.81
N VAL A 90 11.90 4.52 -6.70
CA VAL A 90 10.87 3.92 -5.85
C VAL A 90 9.90 4.98 -5.35
N GLY A 91 10.42 6.10 -4.82
CA GLY A 91 9.62 7.22 -4.36
C GLY A 91 8.70 7.75 -5.45
N LYS A 92 9.25 8.10 -6.63
CA LYS A 92 8.47 8.60 -7.77
C LYS A 92 7.42 7.60 -8.25
N ALA A 93 7.77 6.33 -8.36
CA ALA A 93 6.84 5.30 -8.84
C ALA A 93 5.63 5.17 -7.89
N LEU A 94 5.88 5.19 -6.58
CA LEU A 94 4.84 4.98 -5.58
C LEU A 94 4.03 6.23 -5.24
N THR A 95 4.64 7.43 -5.32
CA THR A 95 3.92 8.69 -5.06
C THR A 95 3.15 9.21 -6.27
N ASN A 96 3.54 8.83 -7.49
CA ASN A 96 2.86 9.25 -8.72
C ASN A 96 1.91 8.18 -9.28
N LEU A 97 1.76 7.04 -8.59
CA LEU A 97 0.83 6.00 -9.01
C LEU A 97 -0.60 6.54 -8.89
N VAL A 98 -1.24 6.82 -10.03
CA VAL A 98 -2.67 7.16 -10.05
C VAL A 98 -3.45 5.86 -9.93
N LYS A 99 -3.87 5.51 -8.71
CA LYS A 99 -4.78 4.39 -8.49
C LYS A 99 -6.20 4.85 -8.86
N PRO A 100 -6.88 4.21 -9.83
CA PRO A 100 -8.28 4.53 -10.09
C PRO A 100 -9.10 4.31 -8.82
N ASN A 101 -10.02 5.22 -8.52
CA ASN A 101 -11.00 4.97 -7.48
C ASN A 101 -12.09 4.01 -8.01
N LEU A 102 -13.04 3.58 -7.17
CA LEU A 102 -14.10 2.67 -7.60
C LEU A 102 -14.96 3.25 -8.74
N TYR A 103 -15.16 4.56 -8.77
CA TYR A 103 -15.87 5.22 -9.88
C TYR A 103 -15.09 5.09 -11.19
N ASP A 104 -13.79 5.38 -11.17
CA ASP A 104 -12.92 5.25 -12.35
C ASP A 104 -12.87 3.78 -12.82
N LEU A 105 -12.76 2.84 -11.88
CA LEU A 105 -12.76 1.40 -12.14
C LEU A 105 -14.03 0.97 -12.89
N PHE A 106 -15.21 1.25 -12.31
CA PHE A 106 -16.46 0.85 -12.94
C PHE A 106 -16.71 1.58 -14.25
N ARG A 107 -16.31 2.85 -14.36
CA ARG A 107 -16.41 3.60 -15.60
C ARG A 107 -15.55 2.98 -16.71
N LEU A 108 -14.33 2.57 -16.42
CA LEU A 108 -13.48 1.84 -17.38
C LEU A 108 -14.13 0.55 -17.85
N HIS A 109 -14.80 -0.19 -16.96
CA HIS A 109 -15.54 -1.39 -17.35
C HIS A 109 -16.78 -1.10 -18.18
N ILE A 110 -17.52 -0.04 -17.87
CA ILE A 110 -18.64 0.40 -18.70
C ILE A 110 -18.13 0.75 -20.10
N GLU A 111 -17.06 1.54 -20.20
CA GLU A 111 -16.50 1.96 -21.50
C GLU A 111 -15.92 0.79 -22.31
N ALA A 112 -15.34 -0.22 -21.64
CA ALA A 112 -14.71 -1.35 -22.32
C ALA A 112 -15.68 -2.48 -22.69
N ARG A 113 -16.69 -2.75 -21.86
CA ARG A 113 -17.55 -3.95 -21.98
C ARG A 113 -19.01 -3.76 -21.55
N GLY A 114 -19.49 -2.52 -21.43
CA GLY A 114 -20.87 -2.24 -21.02
C GLY A 114 -21.46 -0.99 -21.66
N GLU A 115 -22.54 -0.50 -21.09
CA GLU A 115 -23.22 0.74 -21.48
C GLU A 115 -23.78 1.43 -20.24
N LEU A 116 -23.68 2.76 -20.18
CA LEU A 116 -24.25 3.55 -19.08
C LEU A 116 -25.71 3.87 -19.38
N VAL A 117 -26.62 3.30 -18.59
CA VAL A 117 -28.06 3.62 -18.63
C VAL A 117 -28.42 4.71 -17.62
N GLN A 118 -29.50 5.44 -17.89
CA GLN A 118 -29.97 6.55 -17.04
C GLN A 118 -30.98 6.10 -15.99
N GLU A 119 -31.81 5.11 -16.30
CA GLU A 119 -32.82 4.58 -15.41
C GLU A 119 -32.34 3.30 -14.73
N ILE A 120 -32.60 3.18 -13.43
CA ILE A 120 -32.09 2.07 -12.62
C ILE A 120 -32.75 0.74 -13.02
N GLU A 121 -33.98 0.78 -13.53
CA GLU A 121 -34.75 -0.37 -14.00
C GLU A 121 -34.16 -1.00 -15.26
N GLU A 122 -33.40 -0.22 -16.04
CA GLU A 122 -32.73 -0.69 -17.27
C GLU A 122 -31.33 -1.24 -16.98
N ALA A 123 -30.83 -1.06 -15.75
CA ALA A 123 -29.48 -1.45 -15.38
C ALA A 123 -29.40 -2.95 -15.05
N GLU A 124 -28.57 -3.69 -15.80
CA GLU A 124 -28.23 -5.08 -15.46
C GLU A 124 -27.31 -5.16 -14.22
N SER A 125 -26.49 -4.13 -14.02
CA SER A 125 -25.61 -4.01 -12.85
C SER A 125 -25.64 -2.58 -12.33
N ILE A 126 -25.86 -2.46 -11.02
CA ILE A 126 -25.96 -1.17 -10.32
C ILE A 126 -24.74 -1.06 -9.41
N PHE A 127 -24.01 0.06 -9.52
CA PHE A 127 -22.93 0.42 -8.60
C PHE A 127 -23.38 1.61 -7.78
N SER A 128 -23.58 1.43 -6.47
CA SER A 128 -24.04 2.51 -5.58
C SER A 128 -23.61 2.27 -4.14
N LEU A 129 -23.88 3.20 -3.23
CA LEU A 129 -23.49 3.04 -1.82
C LEU A 129 -24.33 2.00 -1.06
N ASP A 130 -25.58 1.79 -1.48
CA ASP A 130 -26.58 1.03 -0.73
C ASP A 130 -27.34 -0.03 -1.56
N LYS A 131 -27.18 -0.04 -2.89
CA LYS A 131 -27.89 -0.95 -3.81
C LYS A 131 -26.94 -1.58 -4.83
N GLY A 132 -27.26 -2.80 -5.24
CA GLY A 132 -26.46 -3.53 -6.23
C GLY A 132 -25.10 -3.93 -5.67
N ILE A 133 -24.03 -3.65 -6.41
CA ILE A 133 -22.65 -3.81 -5.98
C ILE A 133 -22.22 -2.54 -5.26
N THR A 134 -21.95 -2.68 -3.96
CA THR A 134 -21.55 -1.59 -3.07
C THR A 134 -20.04 -1.55 -2.88
N PRO A 135 -19.46 -0.43 -2.38
CA PRO A 135 -18.04 -0.36 -2.05
C PRO A 135 -17.57 -1.41 -1.03
N PHE A 136 -18.49 -2.04 -0.29
CA PHE A 136 -18.18 -3.05 0.71
C PHE A 136 -18.17 -4.47 0.15
N ASP A 137 -18.63 -4.67 -1.09
CA ASP A 137 -18.60 -5.97 -1.78
C ASP A 137 -17.20 -6.25 -2.36
N ILE A 138 -16.18 -6.13 -1.51
CA ILE A 138 -14.76 -6.14 -1.89
C ILE A 138 -14.39 -7.41 -2.65
N GLU A 139 -14.83 -8.58 -2.18
CA GLU A 139 -14.53 -9.86 -2.83
C GLU A 139 -15.08 -9.93 -4.26
N LYS A 140 -16.31 -9.43 -4.47
CA LYS A 140 -16.94 -9.39 -5.78
C LYS A 140 -16.26 -8.37 -6.70
N ILE A 141 -15.92 -7.19 -6.16
CA ILE A 141 -15.18 -6.16 -6.91
C ILE A 141 -13.82 -6.71 -7.36
N ILE A 142 -13.11 -7.42 -6.47
CA ILE A 142 -11.83 -8.03 -6.80
C ILE A 142 -12.00 -9.09 -7.88
N SER A 143 -12.93 -10.04 -7.70
CA SER A 143 -13.18 -11.14 -8.62
C SER A 143 -13.56 -10.66 -10.03
N ASP A 144 -14.50 -9.74 -10.12
CA ASP A 144 -15.19 -9.47 -11.39
C ASP A 144 -14.59 -8.28 -12.13
N PHE A 145 -13.90 -7.37 -11.43
CA PHE A 145 -13.45 -6.08 -11.96
C PHE A 145 -11.94 -5.82 -11.76
N ILE A 146 -11.22 -6.58 -10.94
CA ILE A 146 -9.77 -6.37 -10.74
C ILE A 146 -8.96 -7.57 -11.25
N ALA A 147 -9.36 -8.78 -10.90
CA ALA A 147 -8.72 -10.00 -11.40
C ALA A 147 -9.11 -10.21 -12.87
N ASP A 148 -8.13 -10.51 -13.72
CA ASP A 148 -8.38 -10.93 -15.10
C ASP A 148 -8.88 -12.38 -15.10
N PRO A 149 -10.14 -12.67 -15.51
CA PRO A 149 -10.62 -14.04 -15.61
C PRO A 149 -10.09 -14.76 -16.85
N GLN A 150 -9.36 -14.08 -17.76
CA GLN A 150 -8.95 -14.60 -19.07
C GLN A 150 -7.47 -14.30 -19.44
N GLY A 151 -6.59 -14.10 -18.46
CA GLY A 151 -5.14 -13.96 -18.64
C GLY A 151 -4.35 -15.18 -18.19
#